data_AF-A0A838RA72-F1
#
_entry.id   AF-A0A838RA72-F1
#
_cell.length_a   1.000
_cell.length_b   1.000
_cell.length_c   1.000
_cell.angle_alpha   90.00
_cell.angle_beta   90.00
_cell.angle_gamma   90.00
#
_symmetry.space_group_name_H-M   'P 1'
#
loop_
_entity.id
_entity.type
_entity.pdbx_description
1 polymer ?
#
loop_
_entity_poly.entity_id
_entity_poly.type
_entity_poly.pdbx_seq_one_letter_code
_entity_poly.pdbx_strand_id
1 'polypeptide(L)'
;MSSRLLSETLLTFRPRPEIPIFSGVSRAVARRVMVVLTLLGLLLFLYLAEVSQGTTTAFDIEQMEMEFHQLQERNQALEAQIAARESPTHVMRYAEANGMTPRTTAEYLVLGSGQPQ
;
A
#
# COMPACT_ATOMS: atom_id res chain seq x y z
N MET A 1 36.82 54.80 -78.44
CA MET A 1 35.47 55.37 -78.24
C MET A 1 34.48 54.36 -78.82
N SER A 2 34.12 53.33 -78.08
CA SER A 2 33.06 53.23 -77.04
C SER A 2 31.96 52.34 -77.61
N SER A 3 32.20 51.02 -77.62
CA SER A 3 31.75 50.07 -76.59
C SER A 3 30.23 49.86 -76.60
N ARG A 4 29.77 49.10 -77.60
CA ARG A 4 28.70 48.11 -77.41
C ARG A 4 29.28 47.02 -76.52
N LEU A 5 28.59 46.67 -75.44
CA LEU A 5 28.52 45.36 -74.80
C LEU A 5 27.99 45.54 -73.37
N LEU A 6 27.10 44.62 -72.98
CA LEU A 6 26.76 44.23 -71.60
C LEU A 6 25.92 45.23 -70.79
N SER A 7 24.62 44.97 -70.70
CA SER A 7 23.86 44.99 -69.44
C SER A 7 22.49 44.34 -69.65
N GLU A 8 22.50 43.12 -70.19
CA GLU A 8 21.43 42.18 -69.91
C GLU A 8 21.55 41.76 -68.43
N THR A 9 20.39 41.52 -67.82
CA THR A 9 20.20 40.69 -66.62
C THR A 9 20.82 41.17 -65.31
N LEU A 10 19.96 41.34 -64.32
CA LEU A 10 20.06 40.74 -62.97
C LEU A 10 19.42 41.68 -61.95
N LEU A 11 18.10 41.61 -61.82
CA LEU A 11 17.45 41.77 -60.52
C LEU A 11 16.27 40.80 -60.49
N THR A 12 16.61 39.51 -60.49
CA THR A 12 15.72 38.44 -60.05
C THR A 12 15.21 38.80 -58.66
N PHE A 13 13.95 39.23 -58.61
CA PHE A 13 13.19 39.39 -57.39
C PHE A 13 13.06 38.00 -56.77
N ARG A 14 13.93 37.69 -55.79
CA ARG A 14 13.89 36.44 -55.06
C ARG A 14 12.80 36.60 -54.00
N PRO A 15 11.64 35.95 -54.10
CA PRO A 15 10.66 36.01 -53.02
C PRO A 15 11.32 35.43 -51.77
N ARG A 16 11.37 36.21 -50.69
CA ARG A 16 11.69 35.66 -49.36
C ARG A 16 10.64 34.58 -49.08
N PRO A 17 11.03 33.35 -48.68
CA PRO A 17 10.05 32.43 -48.13
C PRO A 17 9.49 33.09 -46.87
N GLU A 18 8.24 33.53 -46.94
CA GLU A 18 7.46 33.88 -45.77
C GLU A 18 7.36 32.60 -44.95
N ILE A 19 8.11 32.54 -43.86
CA ILE A 19 7.99 31.46 -42.89
C ILE A 19 6.56 31.56 -42.38
N PRO A 20 5.70 30.55 -42.54
CA PRO A 20 4.36 30.60 -42.01
C PRO A 20 4.48 30.58 -40.49
N ILE A 21 4.47 31.76 -39.88
CA ILE A 21 4.18 31.89 -38.46
C ILE A 21 2.76 31.38 -38.33
N PHE A 22 2.58 30.22 -37.70
CA PHE A 22 1.28 29.64 -37.37
C PHE A 22 0.53 30.59 -36.41
N SER A 23 0.00 31.69 -36.93
CA SER A 23 -0.74 32.73 -36.19
C SER A 23 -2.23 32.42 -36.16
N GLY A 24 -2.57 31.16 -35.92
CA GLY A 24 -3.92 30.64 -36.18
C GLY A 24 -4.52 29.80 -35.06
N VAL A 25 -4.00 29.85 -33.84
CA VAL A 25 -4.75 29.26 -32.71
C VAL A 25 -5.84 30.23 -32.32
N SER A 26 -7.05 30.03 -32.86
CA SER A 26 -8.22 30.79 -32.41
C SER A 26 -8.38 30.61 -30.89
N ARG A 27 -8.84 31.65 -30.18
CA ARG A 27 -9.06 31.59 -28.72
C ARG A 27 -9.92 30.38 -28.32
N ALA A 28 -10.80 29.92 -29.22
CA ALA A 28 -11.59 28.72 -29.04
C ALA A 28 -10.76 27.43 -29.05
N VAL A 29 -9.77 27.30 -29.94
CA VAL A 29 -8.84 26.15 -29.96
C VAL A 29 -7.95 26.17 -28.73
N ALA A 30 -7.39 27.32 -28.36
CA ALA A 30 -6.58 27.46 -27.15
C ALA A 30 -7.37 27.04 -25.89
N ARG A 31 -8.63 27.47 -25.77
CA ARG A 31 -9.51 27.09 -24.67
C ARG A 31 -9.78 25.58 -24.63
N ARG A 32 -10.03 24.95 -25.79
CA ARG A 32 -10.26 23.50 -25.88
C ARG A 32 -9.01 22.71 -25.47
N VAL A 33 -7.84 23.12 -25.96
CA VAL A 33 -6.56 22.52 -25.57
C VAL A 33 -6.32 22.66 -24.07
N MET A 34 -6.59 23.84 -23.50
CA MET A 34 -6.43 24.09 -22.07
C MET A 34 -7.33 23.16 -21.24
N VAL A 35 -8.62 23.03 -21.61
CA VAL A 35 -9.55 22.10 -20.94
C VAL A 35 -9.07 20.66 -21.03
N VAL A 36 -8.61 20.21 -22.21
CA VAL A 36 -8.10 18.85 -22.39
C VAL A 36 -6.85 18.61 -21.52
N LEU A 37 -5.95 19.59 -21.45
CA LEU A 37 -4.77 19.51 -20.58
C LEU A 37 -5.14 19.49 -19.11
N THR A 38 -6.13 20.28 -18.68
CA THR A 38 -6.64 20.24 -17.30
C THR A 38 -7.24 18.89 -16.97
N LEU A 39 -8.03 18.31 -17.88
CA LEU A 39 -8.62 16.97 -17.70
C LEU A 39 -7.55 15.87 -17.64
N LEU A 40 -6.54 15.92 -18.51
CA LEU A 40 -5.40 15.01 -18.48
C LEU A 40 -4.61 15.13 -17.17
N GLY A 41 -4.35 16.37 -16.72
CA GLY A 41 -3.69 16.62 -15.44
C GLY A 41 -4.49 16.11 -14.25
N LEU A 42 -5.82 16.28 -14.29
CA LEU A 42 -6.72 15.77 -13.26
C LEU A 42 -6.71 14.23 -13.23
N LEU A 43 -6.80 13.58 -14.39
CA LEU A 43 -6.71 12.11 -14.51
C LEU A 43 -5.37 11.58 -14.00
N LEU A 44 -4.26 12.23 -14.37
CA LEU A 44 -2.94 11.86 -13.91
C LEU A 44 -2.81 12.01 -12.38
N PHE A 45 -3.31 13.12 -11.84
CA PHE A 45 -3.35 13.34 -10.39
C PHE A 45 -4.18 12.28 -9.66
N LEU A 46 -5.36 11.95 -10.18
CA LEU A 46 -6.25 10.93 -9.60
C LEU A 46 -5.59 9.55 -9.62
N TYR A 47 -4.95 9.19 -10.74
CA TYR A 47 -4.21 7.95 -10.89
C TYR A 47 -3.04 7.85 -9.89
N LEU A 48 -2.26 8.92 -9.72
CA LEU A 48 -1.18 8.95 -8.72
C LEU A 48 -1.72 8.84 -7.29
N ALA A 49 -2.85 9.48 -6.99
CA ALA A 49 -3.49 9.43 -5.67
C ALA A 49 -4.01 8.03 -5.34
N GLU A 50 -4.62 7.34 -6.30
CA GLU A 50 -5.12 5.97 -6.16
C GLU A 50 -3.98 4.98 -5.93
N VAL A 51 -2.91 5.07 -6.73
CA VAL A 51 -1.72 4.21 -6.57
C VAL A 51 -1.02 4.45 -5.23
N SER A 52 -0.92 5.71 -4.79
CA SER A 52 -0.30 6.06 -3.51
C SER A 52 -1.06 5.54 -2.30
N GLN A 53 -2.39 5.44 -2.36
CA GLN A 53 -3.21 4.94 -1.25
C GLN A 53 -3.36 3.42 -1.31
N GLY A 54 -3.61 2.86 -2.51
CA GLY A 54 -3.82 1.43 -2.69
C GLY A 54 -2.59 0.57 -2.42
N THR A 55 -1.39 1.05 -2.74
CA THR A 55 -0.15 0.25 -2.60
C THR A 55 0.29 0.14 -1.15
N THR A 56 0.21 1.23 -0.38
CA THR A 56 0.60 1.22 1.04
C THR A 56 -0.40 0.45 1.88
N THR A 57 -1.71 0.63 1.64
CA THR A 57 -2.74 -0.07 2.41
C THR A 57 -2.74 -1.58 2.16
N ALA A 58 -2.52 -2.04 0.93
CA ALA A 58 -2.47 -3.48 0.65
C ALA A 58 -1.27 -4.16 1.34
N PHE A 59 -0.11 -3.53 1.32
CA PHE A 59 1.09 -4.05 1.97
C PHE A 59 0.92 -4.13 3.49
N ASP A 60 0.37 -3.08 4.11
CA ASP A 60 0.13 -3.06 5.56
C ASP A 60 -0.88 -4.13 5.98
N ILE A 61 -1.92 -4.38 5.17
CA ILE A 61 -2.90 -5.45 5.41
C ILE A 61 -2.24 -6.83 5.33
N GLU A 62 -1.44 -7.08 4.28
CA GLU A 62 -0.74 -8.36 4.12
C GLU A 62 0.24 -8.61 5.27
N GLN A 63 0.96 -7.58 5.71
CA GLN A 63 1.83 -7.67 6.87
C GLN A 63 1.04 -8.00 8.15
N MET A 64 -0.09 -7.34 8.37
CA MET A 64 -0.93 -7.57 9.54
C MET A 64 -1.52 -8.98 9.56
N GLU A 65 -1.89 -9.53 8.40
CA GLU A 65 -2.41 -10.89 8.26
C GLU A 65 -1.33 -11.94 8.56
N MET A 66 -0.09 -11.72 8.08
CA MET A 66 1.05 -12.57 8.44
C MET A 66 1.35 -12.55 9.95
N GLU A 67 1.35 -11.36 10.56
CA GLU A 67 1.57 -11.22 12.01
C GLU A 67 0.48 -11.92 12.81
N PHE A 68 -0.78 -11.79 12.39
CA PHE A 68 -1.92 -12.47 13.01
C PHE A 68 -1.76 -13.99 13.00
N HIS A 69 -1.45 -14.58 11.84
CA HIS A 69 -1.24 -16.01 11.72
C HIS A 69 -0.08 -16.50 12.60
N GLN A 70 1.04 -15.77 12.62
CA GLN A 70 2.17 -16.13 13.45
C GLN A 70 1.82 -16.10 14.95
N LEU A 71 1.04 -15.10 15.38
CA LEU A 71 0.59 -15.01 16.76
C LEU A 71 -0.37 -16.15 17.12
N GLN A 72 -1.27 -16.52 16.20
CA GLN A 72 -2.21 -17.60 16.39
C GLN A 72 -1.49 -18.95 16.55
N GLU A 73 -0.50 -19.23 15.72
CA GLU A 73 0.34 -20.44 15.83
C GLU A 73 1.08 -20.48 17.17
N ARG A 74 1.66 -19.35 17.60
CA ARG A 74 2.35 -19.25 18.90
C ARG A 74 1.38 -19.49 20.06
N ASN A 75 0.17 -18.94 20.01
CA ASN A 75 -0.83 -19.16 21.04
C ASN A 75 -1.23 -20.63 21.12
N GLN A 76 -1.49 -21.29 19.98
CA GLN A 76 -1.80 -22.72 19.96
C GLN A 76 -0.63 -23.57 20.52
N ALA A 77 0.61 -23.23 20.18
CA ALA A 77 1.79 -23.91 20.72
C ALA A 77 1.95 -23.69 22.23
N LEU A 78 1.61 -22.51 22.75
CA LEU A 78 1.63 -22.23 24.18
C LEU A 78 0.50 -22.97 24.91
N GLU A 79 -0.71 -22.98 24.37
CA GLU A 79 -1.83 -23.76 24.92
C GLU A 79 -1.49 -25.25 25.01
N ALA A 80 -0.86 -25.82 23.97
CA ALA A 80 -0.41 -27.20 23.99
C ALA A 80 0.66 -27.46 25.08
N GLN A 81 1.58 -26.51 25.28
CA GLN A 81 2.59 -26.60 26.36
C GLN A 81 1.98 -26.49 27.75
N ILE A 82 1.00 -25.59 27.93
CA ILE A 82 0.26 -25.43 29.18
C ILE A 82 -0.49 -26.72 29.47
N ALA A 83 -1.27 -27.24 28.52
CA ALA A 83 -1.99 -28.50 28.68
C ALA A 83 -1.06 -29.68 29.01
N ALA A 84 0.14 -29.73 28.42
CA ALA A 84 1.12 -30.75 28.73
C ALA A 84 1.64 -30.64 30.18
N ARG A 85 1.90 -29.42 30.67
CA ARG A 85 2.39 -29.17 32.03
C ARG A 85 1.30 -29.30 33.09
N GLU A 86 0.08 -28.87 32.77
CA GLU A 86 -1.09 -28.95 33.64
C GLU A 86 -1.76 -30.33 33.59
N SER A 87 -1.31 -31.22 32.69
CA SER A 87 -1.84 -32.58 32.65
C SER A 87 -1.72 -33.21 34.04
N PRO A 88 -2.80 -33.84 34.55
CA PRO A 88 -2.81 -34.41 35.90
C PRO A 88 -1.62 -35.34 36.15
N THR A 89 -1.21 -36.09 35.12
CA THR A 89 -0.05 -36.98 35.15
C THR A 89 1.27 -36.24 35.35
N HIS A 90 1.47 -35.08 34.69
CA HIS A 90 2.68 -34.28 34.87
C HIS A 90 2.72 -33.65 36.27
N VAL A 91 1.59 -33.10 36.72
CA VAL A 91 1.46 -32.49 38.05
C VAL A 91 1.69 -33.52 39.16
N MET A 92 1.09 -34.72 39.06
CA MET A 92 1.31 -35.81 40.02
C MET A 92 2.77 -36.26 40.04
N ARG A 93 3.38 -36.48 38.87
CA ARG A 93 4.79 -36.88 38.77
C ARG A 93 5.74 -35.83 39.34
N TYR A 94 5.47 -34.56 39.10
CA TYR A 94 6.24 -33.45 39.67
C TYR A 94 6.08 -33.38 41.19
N ALA A 95 4.86 -33.53 41.70
CA ALA A 95 4.59 -33.56 43.14
C ALA A 95 5.32 -34.73 43.83
N GLU A 96 5.25 -35.93 43.25
CA GLU A 96 5.98 -37.12 43.72
C GLU A 96 7.50 -36.91 43.72
N ALA A 97 8.05 -36.33 42.65
CA ALA A 97 9.48 -36.02 42.55
C ALA A 97 9.94 -35.00 43.60
N ASN A 98 9.02 -34.16 44.10
CA ASN A 98 9.28 -33.20 45.18
C ASN A 98 8.92 -33.75 46.58
N GLY A 99 8.73 -35.06 46.71
CA GLY A 99 8.47 -35.73 47.98
C GLY A 99 7.04 -35.60 48.49
N MET A 100 6.09 -35.13 47.67
CA MET A 100 4.68 -35.15 48.00
C MET A 100 4.11 -36.54 47.72
N THR A 101 3.23 -37.02 48.61
CA THR A 101 2.55 -38.31 48.41
C THR A 101 1.12 -38.06 47.94
N PRO A 102 0.64 -38.78 46.92
CA PRO A 102 -0.73 -38.61 46.42
C PRO A 102 -1.73 -39.00 47.51
N ARG A 103 -2.53 -38.02 47.97
CA ARG A 103 -3.63 -38.24 48.90
C ARG A 103 -4.81 -38.79 48.10
N THR A 104 -5.15 -40.06 48.29
CA THR A 104 -6.25 -40.75 47.58
C THR A 104 -7.65 -40.30 48.01
N THR A 105 -7.75 -39.53 49.09
CA THR A 105 -9.00 -38.98 49.60
C THR A 105 -9.02 -37.46 49.41
N ALA A 106 -9.84 -36.99 48.47
CA ALA A 106 -10.12 -35.57 48.30
C ALA A 106 -11.11 -35.12 49.37
N GLU A 107 -10.68 -34.18 50.21
CA GLU A 107 -11.53 -33.58 51.24
C GLU A 107 -12.03 -32.25 50.70
N TYR A 108 -13.28 -32.22 50.23
CA TYR A 108 -13.86 -31.06 49.59
C TYR A 108 -14.30 -30.04 50.66
N LEU A 109 -13.69 -28.85 50.63
CA LEU A 109 -14.17 -27.71 51.41
C LEU A 109 -15.40 -27.12 50.70
N VAL A 110 -16.60 -27.45 51.19
CA VAL A 110 -17.84 -26.82 50.72
C VAL A 110 -17.87 -25.40 51.25
N LEU A 111 -17.57 -24.42 50.39
CA LEU A 111 -17.81 -23.01 50.67
C LEU A 111 -19.32 -22.80 50.65
N GLY A 112 -19.94 -22.76 51.83
CA GLY A 112 -21.34 -22.47 51.98
C GLY A 112 -21.67 -21.15 51.29
N SER A 113 -22.57 -21.20 50.29
CA SER A 113 -23.12 -20.01 49.67
C SER A 113 -23.74 -19.15 50.76
N GLY A 114 -23.09 -18.02 51.08
CA GLY A 114 -23.59 -17.06 52.04
C GLY A 114 -25.05 -16.75 51.72
N GLN A 115 -25.95 -17.10 52.63
CA GLN A 115 -27.33 -16.64 52.58
C GLN A 115 -27.30 -15.12 52.69
N PRO A 116 -27.88 -14.37 51.74
CA PRO A 116 -28.13 -12.96 51.97
C PRO A 116 -29.17 -12.85 53.10
N GLN A 117 -28.77 -12.23 54.21
CA GLN A 117 -29.70 -11.72 55.22
C GLN A 117 -30.30 -10.39 54.74
#